data_AF-A0A3D1ZIK6-F1
#
_entry.id   AF-A0A3D1ZIK6-F1
#
_cell.length_a   1.000
_cell.length_b   1.000
_cell.length_c   1.000
_cell.angle_alpha   90.00
_cell.angle_beta   90.00
_cell.angle_gamma   90.00
#
_symmetry.space_group_name_H-M   'P 1'
#
loop_
_entity.id
_entity.type
_entity.pdbx_description
1 polymer ?
#
loop_
_entity_poly.entity_id
_entity_poly.type
_entity_poly.pdbx_seq_one_letter_code
_entity_poly.pdbx_strand_id
1 'polypeptide(L)' 'MVKPRLDREIIAMRVARELQDGDVVNLGIGIPTLCSQFVPEGR' A
#
# COMPACT_ATOMS: atom_id res chain seq x y z
N MET A 1 4.72 10.71 26.63
CA MET A 1 5.54 10.06 25.58
C MET A 1 4.79 10.14 24.27
N VAL A 2 5.44 10.51 23.17
CA VAL A 2 4.83 10.53 21.84
C VAL A 2 4.92 9.12 21.25
N LYS A 3 3.79 8.59 20.75
CA LYS A 3 3.77 7.29 20.07
C LYS A 3 4.51 7.42 18.73
N PRO A 4 5.48 6.54 18.42
CA PRO A 4 6.15 6.56 17.13
C PRO A 4 5.16 6.29 16.01
N ARG A 5 5.31 7.01 14.89
CA ARG A 5 4.57 6.74 13.66
C ARG A 5 5.32 5.72 12.82
N LEU A 6 4.57 4.91 12.10
CA LEU A 6 5.14 4.01 11.10
C LEU A 6 5.54 4.78 9.85
N ASP A 7 6.58 4.30 9.18
CA ASP A 7 6.98 4.81 7.88
C ASP A 7 5.88 4.56 6.84
N ARG A 8 5.81 5.45 5.86
CA ARG A 8 4.74 5.45 4.84
C ARG A 8 4.80 4.18 3.99
N GLU A 9 6.01 3.71 3.73
CA GLU A 9 6.35 2.50 2.99
C GLU A 9 5.85 1.26 3.72
N ILE A 10 5.97 1.21 5.06
CA ILE A 10 5.47 0.08 5.86
C ILE A 10 3.95 -0.04 5.73
N ILE A 11 3.25 1.11 5.78
CA ILE A 11 1.79 1.14 5.61
C ILE A 11 1.42 0.71 4.18
N ALA A 12 2.11 1.24 3.17
CA ALA A 12 1.86 0.90 1.76
C ALA A 12 2.10 -0.59 1.47
N MET A 13 3.21 -1.17 1.94
CA MET A 13 3.51 -2.59 1.80
C MET A 13 2.43 -3.48 2.45
N ARG A 14 1.90 -3.08 3.62
CA ARG A 14 0.82 -3.84 4.26
C ARG A 14 -0.45 -3.83 3.43
N VAL A 15 -0.84 -2.66 2.91
CA VAL A 15 -2.06 -2.49 2.12
C VAL A 15 -1.94 -3.18 0.76
N ALA A 16 -0.76 -3.15 0.12
CA ALA A 16 -0.53 -3.86 -1.15
C ALA A 16 -0.84 -5.36 -1.08
N ARG A 17 -0.76 -5.98 0.12
CA ARG A 17 -1.10 -7.40 0.31
C ARG A 17 -2.61 -7.69 0.25
N GLU A 18 -3.46 -6.67 0.39
CA GLU A 18 -4.93 -6.77 0.28
C GLU A 18 -5.41 -6.73 -1.17
N LEU A 19 -4.56 -6.27 -2.11
CA LEU A 19 -4.86 -6.26 -3.53
C LEU A 19 -4.68 -7.67 -4.12
N GLN A 20 -5.61 -8.05 -5.00
CA GLN A 20 -5.69 -9.35 -5.67
C GLN A 20 -5.71 -9.17 -7.19
N ASP A 21 -5.42 -10.23 -7.95
CA ASP A 21 -5.53 -10.18 -9.40
C ASP A 21 -6.93 -9.74 -9.85
N GLY A 22 -6.97 -8.94 -10.91
CA GLY A 22 -8.21 -8.44 -11.47
C GLY A 22 -8.91 -7.34 -10.65
N ASP A 23 -8.39 -6.97 -9.48
CA ASP A 23 -8.92 -5.82 -8.74
C ASP A 23 -8.78 -4.53 -9.55
N VAL A 24 -9.88 -3.78 -9.67
CA VAL A 24 -9.87 -2.41 -10.22
C VAL A 24 -10.11 -1.44 -9.07
N VAL A 25 -9.03 -0.79 -8.63
CA VAL A 25 -9.06 0.11 -7.47
C VAL A 25 -8.81 1.56 -7.85
N ASN A 26 -9.37 2.47 -7.06
CA ASN A 26 -9.04 3.89 -7.12
C ASN A 26 -8.08 4.21 -5.97
N LEU A 27 -6.94 4.83 -6.30
CA LEU A 27 -5.91 5.21 -5.34
C LEU A 27 -5.80 6.74 -5.27
N GLY A 28 -6.06 7.30 -4.09
CA GLY A 28 -5.78 8.70 -3.80
C GLY A 28 -4.28 9.02 -3.74
N ILE A 29 -3.94 10.31 -3.74
CA ILE A 29 -2.54 10.78 -3.71
C ILE A 29 -1.87 10.46 -2.37
N GLY A 30 -0.59 10.06 -2.42
CA GLY A 30 0.25 9.84 -1.24
C GLY A 30 0.43 8.36 -0.93
N ILE A 31 0.15 7.94 0.31
CA ILE A 31 0.27 6.53 0.72
C ILE A 31 -0.54 5.59 -0.19
N PRO A 32 -1.78 5.91 -0.63
CA PRO A 32 -2.53 4.98 -1.47
C PRO A 32 -1.87 4.74 -2.84
N THR A 33 -1.38 5.78 -3.53
CA THR A 33 -0.60 5.58 -4.78
C THR A 33 0.69 4.80 -4.54
N LEU A 34 1.35 4.97 -3.39
CA LEU A 34 2.56 4.22 -3.05
C LEU A 34 2.30 2.70 -2.94
N CYS A 35 1.08 2.28 -2.58
CA CYS A 35 0.71 0.86 -2.50
C CYS A 35 0.92 0.13 -3.84
N SER A 36 0.71 0.78 -4.99
CA SER A 36 0.84 0.14 -6.30
C SER A 36 2.27 -0.29 -6.62
N GLN A 37 3.28 0.32 -5.98
CA GLN A 37 4.70 -0.04 -6.17
C GLN A 37 5.10 -1.32 -5.44
N PHE A 38 4.26 -1.80 -4.51
CA PHE A 38 4.54 -2.96 -3.67
C PHE A 38 3.63 -4.17 -3.99
N VAL A 39 2.86 -4.11 -5.07
CA VAL A 39 2.07 -5.25 -5.55
C VAL A 39 3.03 -6.29 -6.16
N PRO A 40 3.04 -7.54 -5.67
CA PRO A 40 3.91 -8.59 -6.22
C PRO A 40 3.52 -8.94 -7.66
N GLU A 41 4.52 -9.18 -8.51
CA GLU A 41 4.27 -9.67 -9.88
C GLU A 41 3.64 -11.07 -9.87
N GLY A 42 2.71 -11.30 -10.81
CA GLY A 42 2.11 -12.62 -11.05
C GLY A 42 1.10 -13.07 -10.00
N ARG A 43 0.47 -12.12 -9.29
CA ARG A 43 -0.57 -12.38 -8.31
C ARG A 43 -1.94 -12.17 -8.88
#